data_AF-A0A4W5K8M4-F1
#
_entry.id   AF-A0A4W5K8M4-F1
#
_cell.length_a   1.000
_cell.length_b   1.000
_cell.length_c   1.000
_cell.angle_alpha   90.00
_cell.angle_beta   90.00
_cell.angle_gamma   90.00
#
_symmetry.space_group_name_H-M   'P 1'
#
loop_
_entity.id
_entity.type
_entity.pdbx_description
1 polymer ?
#
loop_
_entity_poly.entity_id
_entity_poly.type
_entity_poly.pdbx_seq_one_letter_code
_entity_poly.pdbx_strand_id
1 'polypeptide(L)' 'MTSTGLATKDGNLQEGDIILKINGTVTENLSLNDAGKLIEKSRGKLQLVIQRDRRQILIRIPPLVDSDSEPDGE' A
#
# COMPACT_ATOMS: atom_id res chain seq x y z
N MET A 1 6.66 -3.19 -12.39
CA MET A 1 6.15 -1.95 -11.75
C MET A 1 7.21 -0.88 -11.92
N THR A 2 6.98 0.12 -12.76
CA THR A 2 7.97 1.17 -13.06
C THR A 2 8.02 2.16 -11.90
N SER A 3 9.17 2.22 -11.22
CA SER A 3 9.42 2.98 -9.99
C SER A 3 9.48 4.51 -10.17
N THR A 4 8.93 5.05 -11.26
CA THR A 4 9.12 6.45 -11.70
C THR A 4 7.85 7.30 -11.64
N GLY A 5 6.75 6.76 -11.09
CA GLY A 5 5.46 7.46 -11.00
C GLY A 5 5.48 8.67 -10.05
N LEU A 6 4.62 9.66 -10.33
CA LEU A 6 4.44 10.86 -9.48
C LEU A 6 4.11 10.49 -8.02
N ALA A 7 3.40 9.38 -7.80
CA ALA A 7 3.08 8.88 -6.47
C ALA A 7 4.32 8.41 -5.69
N THR A 8 5.32 7.84 -6.38
CA THR A 8 6.59 7.41 -5.76
C THR A 8 7.49 8.60 -5.45
N LYS A 9 7.48 9.65 -6.29
CA LYS A 9 8.29 10.86 -6.07
C LYS A 9 7.92 11.62 -4.80
N ASP A 10 6.66 11.59 -4.40
CA ASP A 10 6.20 12.30 -3.19
C ASP A 10 6.58 11.55 -1.89
N GLY A 11 6.90 10.25 -1.97
CA GLY A 11 7.34 9.43 -0.83
C GLY A 11 6.33 9.24 0.30
N ASN A 12 5.18 9.91 0.25
CA ASN A 12 4.15 9.88 1.29
C ASN A 12 3.25 8.63 1.22
N LEU A 13 3.11 8.02 0.04
CA LEU A 13 2.29 6.83 -0.15
C LEU A 13 3.04 5.59 0.37
N GLN A 14 2.36 4.77 1.17
CA GLN A 14 2.91 3.58 1.80
C GLN A 14 2.13 2.34 1.40
N GLU A 15 2.77 1.18 1.51
CA GLU A 15 2.07 -0.09 1.36
C GLU A 15 0.95 -0.21 2.40
N GLY A 16 -0.23 -0.67 1.95
CA GLY A 16 -1.46 -0.71 2.76
C GLY A 16 -2.33 0.54 2.68
N ASP A 17 -1.91 1.60 1.99
CA ASP A 17 -2.77 2.74 1.71
C ASP A 17 -3.87 2.40 0.70
N ILE A 18 -5.08 2.86 0.98
CA ILE A 18 -6.23 2.73 0.08
C ILE A 18 -6.49 4.09 -0.55
N ILE A 19 -6.40 4.19 -1.88
CA ILE A 19 -6.70 5.42 -2.62
C ILE A 19 -8.21 5.54 -2.80
N LEU A 20 -8.80 6.61 -2.26
CA LEU A 20 -10.24 6.94 -2.36
C LEU A 20 -10.54 7.93 -3.50
N LYS A 21 -9.61 8.84 -3.80
CA LYS A 21 -9.76 9.81 -4.90
C LYS A 21 -8.44 10.12 -5.59
N ILE A 22 -8.50 10.39 -6.90
CA ILE A 22 -7.39 10.87 -7.73
C ILE A 22 -7.83 12.18 -8.38
N ASN A 23 -7.15 13.28 -8.08
CA ASN A 23 -7.45 14.64 -8.56
C ASN A 23 -8.94 15.04 -8.41
N GLY A 24 -9.58 14.60 -7.32
CA GLY A 24 -10.99 14.88 -7.05
C GLY A 24 -11.98 13.83 -7.58
N THR A 25 -11.54 12.90 -8.43
CA THR A 25 -12.37 11.79 -8.93
C THR A 25 -12.36 10.62 -7.96
N VAL A 26 -13.53 10.09 -7.58
CA VAL A 26 -13.69 8.93 -6.70
C VAL A 26 -13.24 7.64 -7.39
N THR A 27 -12.52 6.78 -6.67
CA THR A 27 -11.93 5.55 -7.23
C THR A 27 -12.80 4.30 -7.12
N GLU A 28 -13.87 4.30 -6.32
CA GLU A 28 -14.71 3.12 -6.04
C GLU A 28 -15.27 2.43 -7.29
N ASN A 29 -15.58 3.19 -8.33
CA ASN A 29 -16.15 2.67 -9.59
C ASN A 29 -15.17 2.74 -10.77
N LEU A 30 -13.89 2.98 -10.51
CA LEU A 30 -12.88 3.08 -11.56
C LEU A 30 -12.19 1.74 -11.78
N SER A 31 -12.01 1.38 -13.05
CA SER A 31 -11.09 0.30 -13.40
C SER A 31 -9.64 0.72 -13.10
N LEU A 32 -8.76 -0.27 -12.89
CA LEU A 32 -7.33 0.00 -12.71
C LEU A 32 -6.74 0.79 -13.88
N ASN A 33 -7.20 0.54 -15.10
CA ASN A 33 -6.77 1.25 -16.29
C ASN A 33 -7.20 2.72 -16.25
N ASP A 34 -8.44 2.99 -15.85
CA ASP A 34 -8.94 4.37 -15.76
C ASP A 34 -8.25 5.15 -14.64
N ALA A 35 -7.99 4.51 -13.51
CA ALA A 35 -7.17 5.07 -12.45
C ALA A 35 -5.73 5.39 -12.94
N GLY A 36 -5.11 4.47 -13.69
CA GLY A 36 -3.82 4.67 -14.32
C GLY A 36 -3.81 5.88 -15.26
N LYS A 37 -4.81 6.00 -16.13
CA LYS A 37 -4.97 7.16 -17.03
C LYS A 37 -5.12 8.47 -16.27
N LEU A 38 -5.85 8.50 -15.15
CA LEU A 38 -5.96 9.71 -14.32
C LEU A 38 -4.61 10.13 -13.74
N ILE A 39 -3.81 9.16 -13.31
CA ILE A 39 -2.46 9.40 -12.81
C ILE A 39 -1.54 9.90 -13.93
N GLU A 40 -1.53 9.23 -15.09
CA GLU A 40 -0.70 9.62 -16.24
C GLU A 40 -1.10 10.98 -16.83
N LYS A 41 -2.39 11.32 -16.83
CA LYS A 41 -2.90 12.62 -17.26
C LYS A 41 -2.48 13.75 -16.31
N SER A 42 -2.10 13.44 -15.08
CA SER A 42 -1.62 14.40 -14.10
C SER A 42 -0.25 14.93 -14.51
N ARG A 43 -0.20 16.11 -15.14
CA ARG A 43 1.06 16.76 -15.50
C ARG A 43 1.52 17.68 -14.38
N GLY A 44 2.50 17.22 -13.59
CA GLY A 44 3.21 18.04 -12.61
C GLY A 44 2.59 18.10 -11.21
N LYS A 45 1.30 17.78 -11.05
CA LYS A 45 0.64 17.68 -9.74
C LYS A 45 -0.34 16.52 -9.72
N LEU A 46 -0.14 15.60 -8.79
CA LEU A 46 -1.03 14.48 -8.51
C LEU A 46 -1.59 14.67 -7.09
N GLN A 47 -2.91 14.75 -6.95
CA GLN A 47 -3.58 14.82 -5.66
C GLN A 47 -4.28 13.50 -5.38
N LEU A 48 -3.94 12.88 -4.25
CA LEU A 48 -4.54 11.63 -3.80
C LEU A 48 -5.25 11.86 -2.47
N VAL A 49 -6.47 11.35 -2.35
CA VAL A 49 -7.12 11.19 -1.04
C VAL A 49 -6.97 9.73 -0.67
N ILE A 50 -6.28 9.47 0.45
CA ILE A 50 -6.00 8.13 0.92
C ILE A 50 -6.68 7.85 2.26
N GLN A 51 -7.05 6.60 2.45
CA GLN A 51 -7.39 6.04 3.74
C GLN A 51 -6.23 5.15 4.19
N ARG A 52 -5.62 5.54 5.31
CA ARG A 52 -4.58 4.77 5.98
C ARG A 52 -5.13 4.30 7.32
N ASP A 53 -5.35 3.00 7.46
CA ASP A 53 -5.70 2.45 8.76
C ASP A 53 -4.41 2.33 9.61
N ARG A 54 -4.31 3.16 10.66
CA ARG A 54 -3.21 3.10 11.63
C ARG A 54 -3.29 1.88 12.54
N ARG A 55 -4.38 1.12 12.51
CA ARG A 55 -4.52 -0.08 13.33
C ARG A 55 -3.67 -1.24 12.85
N GLN A 56 -3.08 -1.19 11.64
CA GLN A 56 -2.14 -2.21 11.15
C GLN A 56 -2.61 -3.60 11.61
N ILE A 57 -3.81 -4.05 11.20
CA ILE A 57 -4.23 -5.44 11.43
C ILE A 57 -3.44 -6.33 10.45
N LEU A 58 -2.12 -6.14 10.39
CA LEU A 58 -1.19 -7.16 10.04
C LEU A 58 -1.01 -7.92 11.34
N ILE A 59 -1.76 -9.00 11.49
CA ILE A 59 -1.64 -9.92 12.61
C ILE A 59 -0.15 -10.30 12.68
N ARG A 60 0.60 -9.73 13.63
CA ARG A 60 1.95 -10.17 13.94
C ARG A 60 1.77 -11.53 14.57
N ILE A 61 1.80 -12.57 13.75
CA ILE A 61 1.99 -13.93 14.23
C ILE A 61 3.37 -13.90 14.90
N PRO A 62 3.47 -14.10 16.23
CA PRO A 62 4.77 -14.22 16.88
C PRO A 62 5.55 -15.32 16.15
N PRO A 63 6.87 -15.17 15.96
CA PRO A 63 7.66 -16.30 15.50
C PRO A 63 7.35 -17.46 16.45
N LEU A 64 6.89 -18.58 15.88
CA LEU A 64 6.77 -19.82 16.62
C LEU A 64 8.17 -20.07 17.19
N VAL A 65 8.31 -19.96 18.51
CA VAL A 65 9.49 -20.50 19.17
C VAL A 65 9.39 -21.99 18.90
N ASP A 66 10.29 -22.51 18.06
CA ASP A 66 10.43 -23.94 17.92
C ASP A 66 10.73 -24.44 19.33
N SER A 67 9.74 -25.15 19.89
CA SER A 67 9.79 -25.69 21.24
C SER A 67 11.11 -26.46 21.37
N ASP A 68 11.96 -26.02 22.31
CA ASP A 68 13.27 -26.63 22.58
C ASP A 68 13.15 -28.15 22.46
N SER A 69 13.85 -28.71 21.48
CA SER A 69 14.04 -30.15 21.40
C SER A 69 14.87 -30.51 22.63
N GLU A 70 14.29 -31.25 23.57
CA GLU A 70 15.04 -31.77 24.71
C GLU A 70 16.28 -32.49 24.17
N PRO A 71 17.49 -32.21 24.68
CA PRO A 71 18.60 -33.08 24.41
C PRO A 71 18.30 -34.40 25.14
N ASP A 72 17.86 -35.41 24.38
CA ASP A 72 17.85 -36.79 24.85
C ASP A 72 19.28 -37.13 25.30
N GLY A 73 19.48 -37.10 26.62
CA GLY A 73 20.72 -37.53 27.23
C GLY A 73 20.74 -39.05 27.27
N GLU A 74 21.70 -39.64 26.55
CA GLU A 74 22.53 -40.80 26.97
C GLU A 74 23.60 -41.09 25.91
#